data_AF-A0A6A5Z5R1-F1
#
_entry.id   AF-A0A6A5Z5R1-F1
#
_cell.length_a   1.000
_cell.length_b   1.000
_cell.length_c   1.000
_cell.angle_alpha   90.00
_cell.angle_beta   90.00
_cell.angle_gamma   90.00
#
_symmetry.space_group_name_H-M   'P 1'
#
loop_
_entity.id
_entity.type
_entity.pdbx_description
1 polymer ?
#
loop_
_entity_poly.entity_id
_entity_poly.type
_entity_poly.pdbx_seq_one_letter_code
_entity_poly.pdbx_strand_id
1 'polypeptide(L)'
;MAASNPQQDLVDIRTLSLEERMSLRGEPFVDIRLCGRTFKQIPRRLLLAMSTDAQHLPAQVPDFEAFDLPLGVDERSIVDIVNWINLFTRGDTNGFLSPKGQFEGDIKLCVAANAFGMRLYAEHVAGKRWASLKNGKLTPAQYDIIDRVALSSHDPFVKTMAFQLAKEKKFGSLQDNAEFDDWLDLHPKTATAVATHLQQMETSQQRRWDQERRRQQEENRRRLELGAARKAENDKKRQEEKVKKQLYSKTAQSGVKTVSQEEAALLRLRR
;
A
#
# COMPACT_ATOMS: atom_id res chain seq x y z
N MET A 1 -0.71 -11.63 46.71
CA MET A 1 -0.71 -10.25 46.16
C MET A 1 -0.46 -10.38 44.67
N ALA A 2 -1.48 -10.16 43.83
CA ALA A 2 -1.29 -10.17 42.38
C ALA A 2 -0.58 -8.86 42.01
N ALA A 3 0.69 -8.94 41.61
CA ALA A 3 1.38 -7.80 41.05
C ALA A 3 0.63 -7.39 39.77
N SER A 4 0.13 -6.15 39.70
CA SER A 4 -0.43 -5.65 38.46
C SER A 4 0.69 -5.68 37.43
N ASN A 5 0.61 -6.58 36.44
CA ASN A 5 1.60 -6.66 35.37
C ASN A 5 1.64 -5.27 34.69
N PRO A 6 2.75 -4.52 34.82
CA PRO A 6 2.84 -3.22 34.18
C PRO A 6 2.84 -3.46 32.68
N GLN A 7 1.88 -2.85 31.98
CA GLN A 7 1.81 -2.86 30.53
C GLN A 7 3.12 -2.28 30.00
N GLN A 8 3.89 -3.11 29.28
CA GLN A 8 5.17 -2.71 28.69
C GLN A 8 4.89 -2.10 27.31
N ASP A 9 5.15 -0.80 27.16
CA ASP A 9 4.98 -0.12 25.87
C ASP A 9 5.96 -0.66 24.82
N LEU A 10 5.55 -0.57 23.55
CA LEU A 10 6.43 -0.90 22.42
C LEU A 10 7.48 0.19 22.32
N VAL A 11 8.74 -0.16 22.56
CA VAL A 11 9.84 0.79 22.53
C VAL A 11 10.86 0.32 21.53
N ASP A 12 11.33 1.25 20.70
CA ASP A 12 12.52 0.99 19.90
C ASP A 12 13.74 0.90 20.83
N ILE A 13 14.16 -0.33 21.15
CA ILE A 13 15.24 -0.52 22.13
C ILE A 13 16.59 0.03 21.65
N ARG A 14 16.70 0.44 20.38
CA ARG A 14 17.87 1.14 19.83
C ARG A 14 18.03 2.54 20.41
N THR A 15 16.93 3.17 20.85
CA THR A 15 16.96 4.52 21.41
C THR A 15 17.19 4.54 22.91
N LEU A 16 17.12 3.38 23.57
CA LEU A 16 17.35 3.23 25.00
C LEU A 16 18.83 3.33 25.34
N SER A 17 19.14 3.88 26.51
CA SER A 17 20.46 3.79 27.14
C SER A 17 20.83 2.34 27.49
N LEU A 18 22.11 2.10 27.77
CA LEU A 18 22.57 0.77 28.19
C LEU A 18 21.89 0.33 29.50
N GLU A 19 21.73 1.25 30.46
CA GLU A 19 21.08 0.97 31.74
C GLU A 19 19.62 0.58 31.56
N GLU A 20 18.87 1.32 30.74
CA GLU A 20 17.48 1.00 30.40
C GLU A 20 17.37 -0.37 29.71
N ARG A 21 18.26 -0.67 28.75
CA ARG A 21 18.29 -2.00 28.10
C ARG A 21 18.58 -3.12 29.10
N MET A 22 19.50 -2.90 30.03
CA MET A 22 19.83 -3.87 31.08
C MET A 22 18.65 -4.08 32.04
N SER A 23 17.87 -3.04 32.33
CA SER A 23 16.68 -3.14 33.18
C SER A 23 15.59 -4.07 32.60
N LEU A 24 15.57 -4.27 31.28
CA LEU A 24 14.64 -5.18 30.58
C LEU A 24 15.05 -6.65 30.67
N ARG A 25 16.25 -6.97 31.16
CA ARG A 25 16.79 -8.34 31.21
C ARG A 25 16.37 -9.16 32.42
N GLY A 26 15.64 -8.57 33.36
CA GLY A 26 15.16 -9.26 34.56
C GLY A 26 14.14 -10.36 34.24
N GLU A 27 13.86 -11.19 35.24
CA GLU A 27 12.77 -12.17 35.21
C GLU A 27 11.39 -11.50 35.02
N PRO A 28 10.38 -12.24 34.51
CA PRO A 28 10.42 -13.66 34.11
C PRO A 28 10.99 -13.88 32.68
N PHE A 29 11.32 -15.13 32.36
CA PHE A 29 11.78 -15.55 31.03
C PHE A 29 10.67 -16.26 30.25
N VAL A 30 10.76 -16.19 28.92
CA VAL A 30 9.84 -16.83 27.97
C VAL A 30 10.63 -17.76 27.07
N ASP A 31 10.16 -18.99 26.92
CA ASP A 31 10.67 -19.97 25.97
C ASP A 31 10.30 -19.59 24.54
N ILE A 32 11.29 -19.44 23.66
CA ILE A 32 11.04 -19.33 22.22
C ILE A 32 10.92 -20.74 21.66
N ARG A 33 9.75 -21.07 21.09
CA ARG A 33 9.42 -22.41 20.63
C ARG A 33 9.10 -22.46 19.14
N LEU A 34 9.45 -23.57 18.50
CA LEU A 34 8.99 -23.94 17.15
C LEU A 34 8.63 -25.42 17.18
N CYS A 35 7.42 -25.77 16.75
CA CYS A 35 6.90 -27.14 16.81
C CYS A 35 6.97 -27.77 18.22
N GLY A 36 6.77 -26.98 19.28
CA GLY A 36 6.89 -27.45 20.67
C GLY A 36 8.32 -27.68 21.17
N ARG A 37 9.34 -27.52 20.32
CA ARG A 37 10.76 -27.55 20.73
C ARG A 37 11.20 -26.18 21.21
N THR A 38 11.74 -26.11 22.42
CA THR A 38 12.35 -24.88 22.95
C THR A 38 13.74 -24.67 22.35
N PHE A 39 13.98 -23.46 21.82
CA PHE A 39 15.28 -23.06 21.26
C PHE A 39 16.12 -22.38 22.32
N LYS A 40 15.60 -21.29 22.88
CA LYS A 40 16.25 -20.44 23.89
C LYS A 40 15.20 -19.66 24.67
N GLN A 41 15.62 -19.16 25.82
CA GLN A 41 14.82 -18.25 26.64
C GLN A 41 15.20 -16.78 26.40
N ILE A 42 14.20 -15.90 26.46
CA ILE A 42 14.36 -14.44 26.39
C ILE A 42 13.64 -13.82 27.58
N PRO A 43 14.20 -12.79 28.23
CA PRO A 43 13.47 -12.00 29.22
C PRO A 43 12.14 -11.48 28.66
N ARG A 44 11.04 -11.71 29.37
CA ARG A 44 9.67 -11.37 28.93
C ARG A 44 9.55 -9.89 28.59
N ARG A 45 10.07 -9.02 29.46
CA ARG A 45 10.02 -7.55 29.29
C ARG A 45 10.76 -7.11 28.03
N LEU A 46 11.90 -7.74 27.75
CA LEU A 46 12.66 -7.46 26.54
C LEU A 46 11.91 -7.91 25.28
N LEU A 47 11.31 -9.11 25.30
CA LEU A 47 10.50 -9.58 24.18
C LEU A 47 9.30 -8.64 23.92
N LEU A 48 8.57 -8.24 24.97
CA LEU A 48 7.44 -7.31 24.88
C LEU A 48 7.83 -5.92 24.38
N ALA A 49 9.02 -5.43 24.73
CA ALA A 49 9.50 -4.15 24.25
C ALA A 49 9.79 -4.15 22.75
N MET A 50 10.20 -5.29 22.17
CA MET A 50 10.73 -5.38 20.81
C MET A 50 9.77 -5.99 19.78
N SER A 51 8.86 -6.86 20.24
CA SER A 51 7.98 -7.65 19.39
C SER A 51 6.58 -7.07 19.40
N THR A 52 6.11 -6.62 18.23
CA THR A 52 4.71 -6.22 18.05
C THR A 52 3.75 -7.36 18.39
N ASP A 53 4.13 -8.59 18.04
CA ASP A 53 3.27 -9.75 18.17
C ASP A 53 3.19 -10.20 19.64
N ALA A 54 4.30 -10.15 20.37
CA ALA A 54 4.32 -10.45 21.80
C ALA A 54 3.47 -9.48 22.62
N GLN A 55 3.31 -8.22 22.19
CA GLN A 55 2.49 -7.23 22.91
C GLN A 55 1.03 -7.65 23.04
N HIS A 56 0.53 -8.48 22.13
CA HIS A 56 -0.84 -8.96 22.14
C HIS A 56 -1.03 -10.16 23.08
N LEU A 57 0.04 -10.81 23.52
CA LEU A 57 -0.02 -12.02 24.36
C LEU A 57 -0.50 -11.76 25.79
N PRO A 58 -0.03 -10.72 26.53
CA PRO A 58 -0.51 -10.47 27.89
C PRO A 58 -2.03 -10.29 28.02
N ALA A 59 -2.68 -9.78 26.98
CA ALA A 59 -4.14 -9.63 26.95
C ALA A 59 -4.88 -10.97 26.88
N GLN A 60 -4.23 -12.02 26.35
CA GLN A 60 -4.77 -13.36 26.20
C GLN A 60 -4.32 -14.28 27.34
N VAL A 61 -3.02 -14.21 27.66
CA VAL A 61 -2.34 -15.02 28.67
C VAL A 61 -1.38 -14.09 29.44
N PRO A 62 -1.81 -13.50 30.57
CA PRO A 62 -1.03 -12.51 31.32
C PRO A 62 0.39 -12.96 31.68
N ASP A 63 0.55 -14.26 31.99
CA ASP A 63 1.81 -14.86 32.40
C ASP A 63 2.26 -15.94 31.40
N PHE A 64 2.29 -15.59 30.12
CA PHE A 64 2.78 -16.49 29.09
C PHE A 64 4.25 -16.88 29.33
N GLU A 65 4.51 -18.17 29.32
CA GLU A 65 5.86 -18.75 29.51
C GLU A 65 6.51 -19.15 28.18
N ALA A 66 5.75 -19.12 27.09
CA ALA A 66 6.21 -19.51 25.76
C ALA A 66 5.76 -18.53 24.68
N PHE A 67 6.64 -18.34 23.68
CA PHE A 67 6.37 -17.62 22.45
C PHE A 67 6.54 -18.60 21.28
N ASP A 68 5.43 -19.10 20.77
CA ASP A 68 5.40 -20.08 19.69
C ASP A 68 5.52 -19.41 18.32
N LEU A 69 6.57 -19.77 17.58
CA LEU A 69 6.78 -19.33 16.21
C LEU A 69 6.00 -20.21 15.23
N PRO A 70 5.51 -19.62 14.12
CA PRO A 70 4.83 -20.37 13.08
C PRO A 70 5.75 -21.43 12.44
N LEU A 71 5.13 -22.53 12.00
CA LEU A 71 5.82 -23.59 11.26
C LEU A 71 6.53 -23.02 10.02
N GLY A 72 7.72 -23.54 9.72
CA GLY A 72 8.50 -23.17 8.53
C GLY A 72 9.50 -22.02 8.74
N VAL A 73 9.53 -21.39 9.91
CA VAL A 73 10.60 -20.44 10.26
C VAL A 73 11.94 -21.17 10.35
N ASP A 74 12.98 -20.60 9.74
CA ASP A 74 14.32 -21.17 9.72
C ASP A 74 14.98 -21.15 11.11
N GLU A 75 15.32 -22.33 11.62
CA GLU A 75 15.89 -22.52 12.97
C GLU A 75 17.17 -21.69 13.21
N ARG A 76 18.05 -21.60 12.22
CA ARG A 76 19.30 -20.83 12.36
C ARG A 76 19.00 -19.35 12.53
N SER A 77 18.05 -18.83 11.74
CA SER A 77 17.58 -17.46 11.83
C SER A 77 16.93 -17.14 13.19
N ILE A 78 16.20 -18.09 13.79
CA ILE A 78 15.69 -17.98 15.16
C ILE A 78 16.86 -17.79 16.14
N VAL A 79 17.84 -18.70 16.10
CA VAL A 79 19.00 -18.66 17.00
C VAL A 79 19.76 -17.34 16.84
N ASP A 80 19.92 -16.86 15.61
CA ASP A 80 20.60 -15.59 15.32
C ASP A 80 19.86 -14.39 15.89
N ILE A 81 18.53 -14.34 15.78
CA ILE A 81 17.71 -13.28 16.37
C ILE A 81 17.82 -13.31 17.89
N VAL A 82 17.69 -14.48 18.52
CA VAL A 82 17.78 -14.59 19.99
C VAL A 82 19.18 -14.22 20.50
N ASN A 83 20.24 -14.63 19.78
CA ASN A 83 21.60 -14.24 20.11
C ASN A 83 21.79 -12.73 19.99
N TRP A 84 21.28 -12.13 18.91
CA TRP A 84 21.35 -10.68 18.72
C TRP A 84 20.62 -9.92 19.84
N ILE A 85 19.41 -10.32 20.23
CA ILE A 85 18.66 -9.73 21.36
C ILE A 85 19.51 -9.75 22.65
N ASN A 86 20.15 -10.89 22.91
CA ASN A 86 20.97 -11.08 24.10
C ASN A 86 22.28 -10.29 24.09
N LEU A 87 22.92 -10.11 22.94
CA LEU A 87 24.16 -9.34 22.82
C LEU A 87 23.89 -7.84 22.79
N PHE A 88 22.87 -7.40 22.05
CA PHE A 88 22.53 -6.00 21.89
C PHE A 88 22.20 -5.33 23.23
N THR A 89 21.50 -6.03 24.11
CA THR A 89 21.18 -5.52 25.45
C THR A 89 22.40 -5.39 26.37
N ARG A 90 23.55 -5.97 26.03
CA ARG A 90 24.83 -5.82 26.76
C ARG A 90 25.72 -4.70 26.23
N GLY A 91 25.32 -4.05 25.13
CA GLY A 91 26.09 -2.96 24.50
C GLY A 91 27.11 -3.44 23.46
N ASP A 92 27.14 -4.74 23.14
CA ASP A 92 28.21 -5.34 22.35
C ASP A 92 27.95 -5.33 20.82
N THR A 93 26.82 -4.81 20.34
CA THR A 93 26.43 -4.95 18.93
C THR A 93 25.70 -3.75 18.33
N ASN A 94 25.68 -3.70 17.00
CA ASN A 94 24.81 -2.82 16.23
C ASN A 94 23.34 -3.01 16.59
N GLY A 95 22.56 -1.93 16.57
CA GLY A 95 21.11 -1.91 16.82
C GLY A 95 20.26 -2.60 15.75
N PHE A 96 20.86 -3.36 14.85
CA PHE A 96 20.19 -4.03 13.74
C PHE A 96 20.69 -5.47 13.57
N LEU A 97 19.81 -6.32 13.06
CA LEU A 97 20.15 -7.71 12.74
C LEU A 97 21.16 -7.78 11.60
N SER A 98 22.28 -8.48 11.78
CA SER A 98 23.31 -8.51 10.75
C SER A 98 22.86 -9.28 9.48
N PRO A 99 23.10 -8.74 8.27
CA PRO A 99 22.86 -9.46 7.03
C PRO A 99 23.66 -10.78 7.01
N LYS A 100 23.11 -11.81 6.37
CA LYS A 100 23.78 -13.09 6.14
C LYS A 100 24.69 -13.06 4.91
N GLY A 101 24.52 -12.05 4.04
CA GLY A 101 25.34 -11.86 2.84
C GLY A 101 24.88 -12.68 1.64
N GLN A 102 24.17 -13.79 1.88
CA GLN A 102 23.53 -14.59 0.84
C GLN A 102 22.05 -14.25 0.71
N PHE A 103 21.50 -14.37 -0.51
CA PHE A 103 20.10 -14.02 -0.79
C PHE A 103 19.14 -14.84 0.08
N GLU A 104 19.25 -16.17 0.07
CA GLU A 104 18.39 -17.05 0.87
C GLU A 104 18.50 -16.78 2.37
N GLY A 105 19.72 -16.63 2.90
CA GLY A 105 19.94 -16.34 4.32
C GLY A 105 19.31 -15.02 4.74
N ASP A 106 19.38 -13.99 3.90
CA ASP A 106 18.74 -12.69 4.17
C ASP A 106 17.21 -12.80 4.15
N ILE A 107 16.62 -13.52 3.19
CA ILE A 107 15.17 -13.73 3.13
C ILE A 107 14.70 -14.51 4.37
N LYS A 108 15.39 -15.60 4.73
CA LYS A 108 15.09 -16.39 5.94
C LYS A 108 15.16 -15.55 7.21
N LEU A 109 16.20 -14.72 7.35
CA LEU A 109 16.34 -13.80 8.48
C LEU A 109 15.17 -12.80 8.54
N CYS A 110 14.78 -12.21 7.40
CA CYS A 110 13.67 -11.26 7.37
C CYS A 110 12.32 -11.93 7.67
N VAL A 111 12.08 -13.14 7.17
CA VAL A 111 10.88 -13.92 7.46
C VAL A 111 10.81 -14.29 8.94
N ALA A 112 11.92 -14.75 9.53
CA ALA A 112 12.01 -15.01 10.95
C ALA A 112 11.76 -13.74 11.76
N ALA A 113 12.41 -12.62 11.43
CA ALA A 113 12.19 -11.35 12.10
C ALA A 113 10.72 -10.88 12.01
N ASN A 114 10.05 -11.12 10.88
CA ASN A 114 8.63 -10.82 10.75
C ASN A 114 7.77 -11.74 11.63
N ALA A 115 8.10 -13.04 11.72
CA ALA A 115 7.41 -13.98 12.61
C ALA A 115 7.61 -13.68 14.11
N PHE A 116 8.69 -12.99 14.47
CA PHE A 116 8.91 -12.45 15.81
C PHE A 116 8.19 -11.11 16.05
N GLY A 117 7.51 -10.50 15.07
CA GLY A 117 7.02 -9.12 15.20
C GLY A 117 8.14 -8.08 15.31
N MET A 118 9.31 -8.37 14.75
CA MET A 118 10.57 -7.62 14.90
C MET A 118 11.06 -7.04 13.56
N ARG A 119 10.15 -6.76 12.62
CA ARG A 119 10.47 -6.32 11.26
C ARG A 119 11.40 -5.09 11.21
N LEU A 120 11.22 -4.15 12.15
CA LEU A 120 12.02 -2.92 12.25
C LEU A 120 13.53 -3.20 12.31
N TYR A 121 13.94 -4.27 13.00
CA TYR A 121 15.35 -4.60 13.21
C TYR A 121 15.99 -5.29 12.00
N ALA A 122 15.17 -5.83 11.08
CA ALA A 122 15.60 -6.45 9.82
C ALA A 122 15.37 -5.54 8.59
N GLU A 123 14.88 -4.31 8.77
CA GLU A 123 14.43 -3.46 7.67
C GLU A 123 15.55 -3.11 6.68
N HIS A 124 16.77 -2.86 7.15
CA HIS A 124 17.90 -2.56 6.25
C HIS A 124 18.29 -3.78 5.38
N VAL A 125 18.17 -5.01 5.90
CA VAL A 125 18.37 -6.25 5.12
C VAL A 125 17.25 -6.37 4.08
N ALA A 126 16.00 -6.18 4.52
CA ALA A 126 14.82 -6.26 3.66
C ALA A 126 14.86 -5.21 2.55
N GLY A 127 15.23 -3.96 2.86
CA GLY A 127 15.31 -2.85 1.91
C GLY A 127 16.28 -3.14 0.76
N LYS A 128 17.46 -3.70 1.05
CA LYS A 128 18.41 -4.12 0.01
C LYS A 128 17.79 -5.18 -0.93
N ARG A 129 17.09 -6.17 -0.38
CA ARG A 129 16.47 -7.25 -1.15
C ARG A 129 15.22 -6.80 -1.91
N TRP A 130 14.42 -5.91 -1.33
CA TRP A 130 13.28 -5.26 -1.99
C TRP A 130 13.71 -4.39 -3.16
N ALA A 131 14.84 -3.68 -3.06
CA ALA A 131 15.38 -2.94 -4.19
C ALA A 131 15.74 -3.88 -5.36
N SER A 132 16.32 -5.05 -5.09
CA SER A 132 16.58 -6.07 -6.13
C SER A 132 15.29 -6.58 -6.78
N LEU A 133 14.25 -6.84 -5.97
CA LEU A 133 12.92 -7.26 -6.43
C LEU A 133 12.24 -6.23 -7.34
N LYS A 134 12.16 -4.98 -6.88
CA LYS A 134 11.47 -3.89 -7.61
C LYS A 134 12.12 -3.57 -8.95
N ASN A 135 13.43 -3.78 -9.06
CA ASN A 135 14.19 -3.51 -10.27
C ASN A 135 14.21 -4.69 -11.26
N GLY A 136 13.44 -5.75 -11.02
CA GLY A 136 13.35 -6.90 -11.93
C GLY A 136 14.64 -7.69 -12.09
N LYS A 137 15.55 -7.62 -11.11
CA LYS A 137 16.89 -8.23 -11.20
C LYS A 137 16.96 -9.64 -10.58
N LEU A 138 15.82 -10.27 -10.30
CA LEU A 138 15.82 -11.60 -9.71
C LEU A 138 15.99 -12.68 -10.76
N THR A 139 16.76 -13.71 -10.41
CA THR A 139 16.86 -14.93 -11.21
C THR A 139 15.69 -15.88 -10.87
N PRO A 140 15.35 -16.84 -11.76
CA PRO A 140 14.34 -17.87 -11.47
C PRO A 140 14.57 -18.56 -10.11
N ALA A 141 15.80 -18.96 -9.82
CA ALA A 141 16.16 -19.59 -8.54
C ALA A 141 15.89 -18.69 -7.31
N GLN A 142 15.95 -17.36 -7.46
CA GLN A 142 15.62 -16.43 -6.38
C GLN A 142 14.12 -16.31 -6.14
N TYR A 143 13.29 -16.47 -7.18
CA TYR A 143 11.84 -16.58 -7.01
C TYR A 143 11.46 -17.85 -6.24
N ASP A 144 12.06 -19.00 -6.59
CA ASP A 144 11.84 -20.26 -5.88
C ASP A 144 12.24 -20.17 -4.40
N ILE A 145 13.34 -19.46 -4.10
CA ILE A 145 13.76 -19.21 -2.72
C ILE A 145 12.71 -18.41 -1.95
N ILE A 146 12.17 -17.33 -2.53
CA ILE A 146 11.16 -16.51 -1.86
C ILE A 146 9.91 -17.34 -1.60
N ASP A 147 9.39 -18.05 -2.61
CA ASP A 147 8.19 -18.87 -2.45
C ASP A 147 8.41 -19.93 -1.36
N ARG A 148 9.53 -20.68 -1.43
CA ARG A 148 9.84 -21.73 -0.45
C ARG A 148 9.93 -21.20 0.98
N VAL A 149 10.61 -20.08 1.20
CA VAL A 149 10.90 -19.56 2.54
C VAL A 149 9.73 -18.79 3.14
N ALA A 150 8.87 -18.17 2.31
CA ALA A 150 7.74 -17.39 2.81
C ALA A 150 6.71 -18.26 3.54
N LEU A 151 6.21 -17.75 4.66
CA LEU A 151 5.22 -18.48 5.48
C LEU A 151 3.80 -18.41 4.90
N SER A 152 3.51 -17.40 4.08
CA SER A 152 2.19 -17.22 3.46
C SER A 152 2.25 -16.40 2.18
N SER A 153 1.15 -16.39 1.42
CA SER A 153 0.94 -15.48 0.28
C SER A 153 0.92 -14.01 0.68
N HIS A 154 0.78 -13.71 1.97
CA HIS A 154 0.75 -12.34 2.49
C HIS A 154 2.13 -11.79 2.86
N ASP A 155 3.17 -12.61 2.78
CA ASP A 155 4.54 -12.21 3.07
C ASP A 155 4.96 -11.01 2.20
N PRO A 156 5.62 -9.97 2.77
CA PRO A 156 6.03 -8.80 2.00
C PRO A 156 6.90 -9.10 0.77
N PHE A 157 7.75 -10.13 0.82
CA PHE A 157 8.56 -10.53 -0.32
C PHE A 157 7.70 -11.20 -1.40
N VAL A 158 6.80 -12.11 -1.02
CA VAL A 158 5.86 -12.76 -1.95
C VAL A 158 4.95 -11.72 -2.61
N LYS A 159 4.36 -10.81 -1.84
CA LYS A 159 3.54 -9.71 -2.40
C LYS A 159 4.31 -8.87 -3.41
N THR A 160 5.53 -8.47 -3.07
CA THR A 160 6.35 -7.62 -3.95
C THR A 160 6.73 -8.37 -5.23
N MET A 161 7.14 -9.63 -5.10
CA MET A 161 7.46 -10.53 -6.21
C MET A 161 6.24 -10.75 -7.10
N ALA A 162 5.10 -11.14 -6.52
CA ALA A 162 3.85 -11.40 -7.21
C ALA A 162 3.32 -10.17 -7.95
N PHE A 163 3.47 -8.97 -7.40
CA PHE A 163 3.12 -7.74 -8.12
C PHE A 163 3.94 -7.56 -9.40
N GLN A 164 5.25 -7.83 -9.37
CA GLN A 164 6.10 -7.74 -10.56
C GLN A 164 5.74 -8.83 -11.58
N LEU A 165 5.55 -10.07 -11.13
CA LEU A 165 5.13 -11.17 -11.99
C LEU A 165 3.76 -10.91 -12.63
N ALA A 166 2.78 -10.40 -11.87
CA ALA A 166 1.48 -10.00 -12.39
C ALA A 166 1.58 -8.89 -13.44
N LYS A 167 2.49 -7.92 -13.24
CA LYS A 167 2.74 -6.85 -14.22
C LYS A 167 3.32 -7.42 -15.51
N GLU A 168 4.32 -8.30 -15.43
CA GLU A 168 4.93 -8.96 -16.59
C GLU A 168 3.94 -9.89 -17.30
N LYS A 169 3.07 -10.60 -16.56
CA LYS A 169 2.00 -11.45 -17.14
C LYS A 169 0.96 -10.63 -17.90
N LYS A 170 0.62 -9.44 -17.39
CA LYS A 170 -0.41 -8.58 -17.97
C LYS A 170 0.08 -7.68 -19.10
N PHE A 171 1.32 -7.20 -19.05
CA PHE A 171 1.82 -6.15 -19.94
C PHE A 171 3.17 -6.45 -20.58
N GLY A 172 3.77 -7.60 -20.31
CA GLY A 172 5.18 -7.86 -20.60
C GLY A 172 5.45 -9.25 -21.15
N SER A 173 6.65 -9.74 -20.83
CA SER A 173 7.24 -10.94 -21.45
C SER A 173 6.60 -12.26 -21.04
N LEU A 174 5.78 -12.26 -19.99
CA LEU A 174 5.10 -13.45 -19.49
C LEU A 174 3.67 -13.60 -20.03
N GLN A 175 3.21 -12.66 -20.87
CA GLN A 175 1.92 -12.76 -21.52
C GLN A 175 1.86 -14.07 -22.35
N ASP A 176 0.85 -14.90 -22.08
CA ASP A 176 0.64 -16.20 -22.73
C ASP A 176 1.81 -17.20 -22.62
N ASN A 177 2.68 -17.04 -21.60
CA ASN A 177 3.76 -17.97 -21.31
C ASN A 177 3.26 -19.19 -20.52
N ALA A 178 3.24 -20.36 -21.17
CA ALA A 178 2.80 -21.62 -20.58
C ALA A 178 3.74 -22.16 -19.48
N GLU A 179 5.06 -22.03 -19.65
CA GLU A 179 6.04 -22.46 -18.62
C GLU A 179 5.86 -21.68 -17.32
N PHE A 180 5.47 -20.41 -17.41
CA PHE A 180 5.16 -19.59 -16.25
C PHE A 180 3.87 -20.05 -15.55
N ASP A 181 2.85 -20.46 -16.31
CA ASP A 181 1.61 -20.99 -15.74
C ASP A 181 1.86 -22.34 -15.06
N ASP A 182 2.65 -23.23 -15.68
CA ASP A 182 3.12 -24.48 -15.06
C ASP A 182 3.93 -24.21 -13.78
N TRP A 183 4.77 -23.18 -13.77
CA TRP A 183 5.52 -22.78 -12.59
C TRP A 183 4.60 -22.28 -11.46
N LEU A 184 3.54 -21.54 -11.78
CA LEU A 184 2.56 -21.08 -10.78
C LEU A 184 1.80 -22.24 -10.14
N ASP A 185 1.50 -23.30 -10.89
CA ASP A 185 0.85 -24.51 -10.36
C ASP A 185 1.72 -25.21 -9.30
N LEU A 186 3.04 -25.13 -9.43
CA LEU A 186 3.99 -25.63 -8.44
C LEU A 186 4.17 -24.71 -7.22
N HIS A 187 3.74 -23.44 -7.32
CA HIS A 187 3.96 -22.40 -6.31
C HIS A 187 2.64 -21.74 -5.88
N PRO A 188 1.75 -22.46 -5.17
CA PRO A 188 0.37 -22.00 -4.90
C PRO A 188 0.29 -20.71 -4.08
N LYS A 189 1.28 -20.46 -3.20
CA LYS A 189 1.38 -19.20 -2.43
C LYS A 189 1.58 -18.01 -3.36
N THR A 190 2.54 -18.14 -4.28
CA THR A 190 2.80 -17.12 -5.30
C THR A 190 1.64 -16.99 -6.28
N ALA A 191 1.07 -18.10 -6.77
CA ALA A 191 -0.08 -18.09 -7.66
C ALA A 191 -1.26 -17.30 -7.08
N THR A 192 -1.59 -17.56 -5.81
CA THR A 192 -2.64 -16.82 -5.09
C THR A 192 -2.35 -15.31 -5.07
N ALA A 193 -1.10 -14.93 -4.77
CA ALA A 193 -0.70 -13.52 -4.71
C ALA A 193 -0.70 -12.85 -6.10
N VAL A 194 -0.29 -13.57 -7.16
CA VAL A 194 -0.29 -13.09 -8.55
C VAL A 194 -1.72 -12.86 -9.02
N ALA A 195 -2.61 -13.85 -8.81
CA ALA A 195 -4.02 -13.73 -9.15
C ALA A 195 -4.69 -12.53 -8.45
N THR A 196 -4.38 -12.33 -7.15
CA THR A 196 -4.86 -11.18 -6.39
C THR A 196 -4.45 -9.86 -7.05
N HIS A 197 -3.19 -9.73 -7.49
CA HIS A 197 -2.71 -8.51 -8.13
C HIS A 197 -3.27 -8.31 -9.54
N LEU A 198 -3.44 -9.38 -10.33
CA LEU A 198 -4.09 -9.31 -11.64
C LEU A 198 -5.52 -8.77 -11.53
N GLN A 199 -6.30 -9.31 -10.60
CA GLN A 199 -7.67 -8.85 -10.32
C GLN A 199 -7.70 -7.37 -9.87
N GLN A 200 -6.76 -6.95 -9.02
CA GLN A 200 -6.63 -5.55 -8.60
C GLN A 200 -6.31 -4.63 -9.79
N MET A 201 -5.44 -5.06 -10.69
CA MET A 201 -5.08 -4.29 -11.89
C MET A 201 -6.27 -4.17 -12.85
N GLU A 202 -7.03 -5.24 -13.07
CA GLU A 202 -8.27 -5.23 -13.87
C GLU A 202 -9.32 -4.30 -13.27
N THR A 203 -9.58 -4.44 -11.96
CA THR A 203 -10.53 -3.57 -11.25
C THR A 203 -10.12 -2.10 -11.35
N SER A 204 -8.82 -1.82 -11.21
CA SER A 204 -8.29 -0.46 -11.32
C SER A 204 -8.41 0.10 -12.74
N GLN A 205 -8.18 -0.74 -13.75
CA GLN A 205 -8.33 -0.38 -15.16
C GLN A 205 -9.80 -0.08 -15.51
N GLN A 206 -10.73 -0.94 -15.06
CA GLN A 206 -12.16 -0.74 -15.24
C GLN A 206 -12.62 0.58 -14.61
N ARG A 207 -12.20 0.85 -13.35
CA ARG A 207 -12.52 2.11 -12.67
C ARG A 207 -12.01 3.33 -13.44
N ARG A 208 -10.80 3.26 -14.00
CA ARG A 208 -10.23 4.35 -14.82
C ARG A 208 -11.04 4.56 -16.10
N TRP A 209 -11.44 3.49 -16.78
CA TRP A 209 -12.29 3.59 -17.98
C TRP A 209 -13.69 4.13 -17.68
N ASP A 210 -14.29 3.73 -16.57
CA ASP A 210 -15.60 4.24 -16.15
C ASP A 210 -15.52 5.73 -15.78
N GLN A 211 -14.46 6.15 -15.09
CA GLN A 211 -14.20 7.56 -14.79
C GLN A 211 -14.00 8.38 -16.06
N GLU A 212 -13.20 7.89 -17.01
CA GLU A 212 -12.96 8.57 -18.28
C GLU A 212 -14.25 8.67 -19.13
N ARG A 213 -15.04 7.60 -19.18
CA ARG A 213 -16.34 7.60 -19.87
C ARG A 213 -17.31 8.63 -19.28
N ARG A 214 -17.37 8.71 -17.94
CA ARG A 214 -18.18 9.73 -17.24
C ARG A 214 -17.71 11.13 -17.57
N ARG A 215 -16.39 11.35 -17.58
CA ARG A 215 -15.78 12.64 -17.95
C ARG A 215 -16.15 13.05 -19.37
N GLN A 216 -16.05 12.12 -20.33
CA GLN A 216 -16.42 12.37 -21.73
C GLN A 216 -17.92 12.65 -21.90
N GLN A 217 -18.78 11.92 -21.19
CA GLN A 217 -20.23 12.17 -21.20
C GLN A 217 -20.57 13.55 -20.64
N GLU A 218 -19.95 13.95 -19.53
CA GLU A 218 -20.14 15.27 -18.95
C GLU A 218 -19.63 16.38 -19.88
N GLU A 219 -18.45 16.19 -20.48
CA GLU A 219 -17.91 17.16 -21.44
C GLU A 219 -18.81 17.31 -22.67
N ASN A 220 -19.29 16.19 -23.24
CA ASN A 220 -20.24 16.21 -24.35
C ASN A 220 -21.55 16.89 -23.97
N ARG A 221 -22.08 16.63 -22.77
CA ARG A 221 -23.27 17.32 -22.27
C ARG A 221 -23.06 18.83 -22.16
N ARG A 222 -21.95 19.27 -21.56
CA ARG A 222 -21.58 20.70 -21.46
C ARG A 222 -21.43 21.34 -22.84
N ARG A 223 -20.82 20.64 -23.81
CA ARG A 223 -20.69 21.12 -25.20
C ARG A 223 -22.05 21.31 -25.87
N LEU A 224 -22.97 20.37 -25.68
CA LEU A 224 -24.33 20.46 -26.21
C LEU A 224 -25.12 21.61 -25.57
N GLU A 225 -25.03 21.76 -24.25
CA GLU A 225 -25.67 22.87 -23.50
C GLU A 225 -25.15 24.24 -23.95
N LEU A 226 -23.82 24.41 -24.06
CA LEU A 226 -23.19 25.63 -24.57
C LEU A 226 -23.58 25.91 -26.03
N GLY A 227 -23.64 24.88 -26.87
CA GLY A 227 -24.10 24.99 -28.26
C GLY A 227 -25.55 25.44 -28.35
N ALA A 228 -26.43 24.86 -27.52
CA ALA A 228 -27.83 25.24 -27.45
C ALA A 228 -28.03 26.68 -26.94
N ALA A 229 -27.29 27.08 -25.90
CA ALA A 229 -27.32 28.44 -25.36
C ALA A 229 -26.87 29.48 -26.40
N ARG A 230 -25.77 29.22 -27.12
CA ARG A 230 -25.30 30.08 -28.22
C ARG A 230 -26.32 30.20 -29.35
N LYS A 231 -26.97 29.08 -29.71
CA LYS A 231 -28.03 29.08 -30.73
C LYS A 231 -29.23 29.93 -30.29
N ALA A 232 -29.70 29.75 -29.05
CA ALA A 232 -30.81 30.52 -28.48
C ALA A 232 -30.49 32.03 -28.42
N GLU A 233 -29.26 32.41 -28.05
CA GLU A 233 -28.82 33.81 -28.04
C GLU A 233 -28.82 34.40 -29.47
N ASN A 234 -28.30 33.67 -30.45
CA ASN A 234 -28.30 34.10 -31.85
C ASN A 234 -29.72 34.24 -32.41
N ASP A 235 -30.62 33.32 -32.09
CA ASP A 235 -32.02 33.39 -32.51
C ASP A 235 -32.74 34.60 -31.87
N LYS A 236 -32.47 34.91 -30.60
CA LYS A 236 -32.96 36.13 -29.94
C LYS A 236 -32.45 37.39 -30.63
N LYS A 237 -31.15 37.50 -30.93
CA LYS A 237 -30.57 38.64 -31.67
C LYS A 237 -31.21 38.81 -33.04
N ARG A 238 -31.45 37.71 -33.77
CA ARG A 238 -32.14 37.74 -35.07
C ARG A 238 -33.59 38.22 -34.96
N GLN A 239 -34.32 37.81 -33.92
CA GLN A 239 -35.66 38.31 -33.67
C GLN A 239 -35.66 39.81 -33.36
N GLU A 240 -34.76 40.28 -32.49
CA GLU A 240 -34.61 41.71 -32.18
C GLU A 240 -34.26 42.55 -33.42
N GLU A 241 -33.38 42.05 -34.30
CA GLU A 241 -33.07 42.72 -35.57
C GLU A 241 -34.26 42.79 -36.51
N LYS A 242 -35.06 41.71 -36.60
CA LYS A 242 -36.30 41.70 -37.40
C LYS A 242 -37.29 42.74 -36.89
N VAL A 243 -37.50 42.81 -35.57
CA VAL A 243 -38.39 43.81 -34.94
C VAL A 243 -37.87 45.23 -35.21
N LYS A 244 -36.57 45.48 -35.05
CA LYS A 244 -35.95 46.78 -35.35
C LYS A 244 -36.17 47.17 -36.82
N LYS A 245 -35.90 46.27 -37.77
CA LYS A 245 -36.10 46.54 -39.20
C LYS A 245 -37.57 46.86 -39.52
N GLN A 246 -38.51 46.12 -38.92
CA GLN A 246 -39.94 46.40 -39.08
C GLN A 246 -40.32 47.78 -38.54
N LEU A 247 -39.84 48.16 -37.35
CA LEU A 247 -40.04 49.49 -36.78
C LEU A 247 -39.50 50.58 -37.73
N TYR A 248 -38.23 50.49 -38.14
CA TYR A 248 -37.62 51.46 -39.06
C TYR A 248 -38.40 51.59 -40.39
N SER A 249 -38.87 50.48 -40.97
CA SER A 249 -39.66 50.51 -42.20
C SER A 249 -41.02 51.21 -42.02
N LYS A 250 -41.69 51.00 -40.88
CA LYS A 250 -42.95 51.69 -40.54
C LYS A 250 -42.73 53.19 -40.34
N THR A 251 -41.66 53.57 -39.63
CA THR A 251 -41.31 55.00 -39.44
C THR A 251 -40.95 55.68 -40.76
N ALA A 252 -40.30 54.97 -41.69
CA ALA A 252 -39.95 55.50 -43.01
C ALA A 252 -41.18 55.65 -43.94
N GLN A 253 -42.15 54.74 -43.87
CA GLN A 253 -43.37 54.80 -44.68
C GLN A 253 -44.41 55.80 -44.16
N SER A 254 -44.47 56.08 -42.85
CA SER A 254 -45.51 56.97 -42.30
C SER A 254 -45.24 58.46 -42.54
N GLY A 255 -44.02 58.88 -42.91
CA GLY A 255 -43.67 60.29 -43.15
C GLY A 255 -43.86 61.22 -41.94
N VAL A 256 -44.27 60.71 -40.77
CA VAL A 256 -44.61 61.49 -39.58
C VAL A 256 -43.59 61.19 -38.48
N LYS A 257 -42.76 62.20 -38.17
CA LYS A 257 -41.88 62.25 -37.00
C LYS A 257 -42.69 62.45 -35.73
N THR A 258 -43.41 61.44 -35.27
CA THR A 258 -43.87 61.39 -33.87
C THR A 258 -43.32 60.12 -33.26
N VAL A 259 -42.14 60.27 -32.62
CA VAL A 259 -41.53 59.21 -31.83
C VAL A 259 -42.46 58.92 -30.66
N SER A 260 -43.08 57.75 -30.66
CA SER A 260 -43.91 57.27 -29.55
C SER A 260 -43.06 57.20 -28.27
N GLN A 261 -43.64 57.52 -27.10
CA GLN A 261 -42.92 57.48 -25.81
C GLN A 261 -42.24 56.13 -25.53
N GLU A 262 -42.77 55.03 -26.07
CA GLU A 262 -42.16 53.70 -25.96
C GLU A 262 -40.87 53.56 -26.79
N GLU A 263 -40.77 54.22 -27.94
CA GLU A 263 -39.56 54.22 -28.77
C GLU A 263 -38.43 55.06 -28.15
N ALA A 264 -38.78 56.14 -27.44
CA ALA A 264 -37.82 56.95 -26.69
C ALA A 264 -37.20 56.18 -25.50
N ALA A 265 -37.96 55.27 -24.88
CA ALA A 265 -37.48 54.44 -23.78
C ALA A 265 -36.45 53.38 -24.23
N LEU A 266 -36.69 52.75 -25.39
CA LEU A 266 -35.76 51.76 -25.97
C LEU A 266 -34.42 52.39 -26.42
N LEU A 267 -34.42 53.66 -26.83
CA LEU A 267 -33.20 54.37 -27.22
C LEU A 267 -32.35 54.81 -26.02
N ARG A 268 -32.93 54.97 -24.83
CA ARG A 268 -32.20 55.33 -23.59
C ARG A 268 -31.39 54.17 -23.00
N LEU A 269 -31.77 52.92 -23.27
CA LEU A 269 -31.03 51.71 -22.87
C LEU A 269 -29.75 51.45 -23.70
N ARG A 270 -29.43 52.35 -24.64
CA ARG A 270 -28.31 52.23 -25.58
C ARG A 270 -27.11 53.14 -25.25
N ARG A 271 -27.17 53.87 -24.13
CA ARG A 271 -26.02 54.55 -23.49
C ARG A 271 -25.58 53.75 -22.28
#